data_AF-A0A2D4LQU3-F1
#
_entry.id   AF-A0A2D4LQU3-F1
#
_cell.length_a   1.000
_cell.length_b   1.000
_cell.length_c   1.000
_cell.angle_alpha   90.00
_cell.angle_beta   90.00
_cell.angle_gamma   90.00
#
_symmetry.space_group_name_H-M   'P 1'
#
loop_
_entity.id
_entity.type
_entity.pdbx_description
1 polymer ?
#
loop_
_entity_poly.entity_id
_entity_poly.type
_entity_poly.pdbx_seq_one_letter_code
_entity_poly.pdbx_strand_id
1 'polypeptide(L)'
;VLVIKKIQVFVGGKFFLQPKMSPSDSQKPLALDNRRVFVNFSYFLFFHSVVVGLTSCLMRLFRSMIIGVWLVGRIDRPVMPKGYEQCDAGYTVWIGMLFQDHYHTNPILVCFCQILCDKLKQKKLSADSYSSVYKPLEMVPRVSSKARTRWFLLYTLLNNPSVQKNPEAKTSLLFSG
;
A
#
# COMPACT_ATOMS: atom_id res chain seq x y z
N VAL A 1 27.06 18.43 -0.12
CA VAL A 1 26.24 19.34 0.74
C VAL A 1 26.37 19.03 2.23
N LEU A 2 26.16 17.79 2.70
CA LEU A 2 26.23 17.45 4.14
C LEU A 2 27.63 17.68 4.75
N VAL A 3 28.70 17.25 4.07
CA VAL A 3 30.09 17.43 4.52
C VAL A 3 30.46 18.92 4.64
N ILE A 4 30.11 19.71 3.62
CA ILE A 4 30.30 21.16 3.61
C ILE A 4 29.58 21.82 4.79
N LYS A 5 28.32 21.44 5.08
CA LYS A 5 27.59 21.96 6.24
C LYS A 5 28.26 21.57 7.57
N LYS A 6 28.79 20.35 7.68
CA LYS A 6 29.51 19.90 8.88
C LYS A 6 30.80 20.69 9.10
N ILE A 7 31.55 20.96 8.03
CA ILE A 7 32.76 21.80 8.06
C ILE A 7 32.40 23.23 8.47
N GLN A 8 31.35 23.81 7.89
CA GLN A 8 30.88 25.16 8.21
C GLN A 8 30.44 25.28 9.68
N VAL A 9 29.71 24.29 10.22
CA VAL A 9 29.32 24.23 11.63
C VAL A 9 30.53 24.07 12.55
N PHE A 10 31.52 23.26 12.15
CA PHE A 10 32.75 23.05 12.91
C PHE A 10 33.61 24.32 12.99
N VAL A 11 33.84 24.98 11.85
CA VAL A 11 34.58 26.25 11.75
C VAL A 11 33.83 27.35 12.52
N GLY A 12 32.50 27.42 12.37
CA GLY A 12 31.60 28.26 13.14
C GLY A 12 31.82 28.15 14.65
N GLY A 13 31.76 26.92 15.17
CA GLY A 13 31.88 26.59 16.58
C GLY A 13 33.28 26.78 17.20
N LYS A 14 34.32 26.86 16.36
CA LYS A 14 35.73 27.00 16.80
C LYS A 14 36.24 28.44 16.73
N PHE A 15 35.85 29.21 15.72
CA PHE A 15 36.38 30.56 15.50
C PHE A 15 35.50 31.70 15.98
N PHE A 16 34.17 31.52 16.05
CA PHE A 16 33.23 32.62 16.28
C PHE A 16 32.55 32.60 17.65
N LEU A 17 32.51 31.44 18.34
CA LEU A 17 31.89 31.32 19.66
C LEU A 17 32.88 31.70 20.76
N GLN A 18 32.42 32.51 21.72
CA GLN A 18 33.19 32.86 22.90
C GLN A 18 33.60 31.60 23.70
N PRO A 19 34.82 31.55 24.27
CA PRO A 19 35.21 30.49 25.20
C PRO A 19 34.27 30.43 26.41
N LYS A 20 34.16 29.25 27.04
CA LYS A 20 33.33 29.06 28.24
C LYS A 20 33.79 30.01 29.35
N MET A 21 32.86 30.79 29.91
CA MET A 21 33.16 31.73 31.01
C MET A 21 33.39 31.03 32.36
N SER A 22 32.84 29.82 32.55
CA SER A 22 33.06 28.98 33.73
C SER A 22 33.18 27.50 33.32
N PRO A 23 34.11 26.73 33.93
CA PRO A 23 34.30 25.30 33.62
C PRO A 23 33.13 24.42 34.06
N SER A 24 32.23 24.92 34.93
CA SER A 24 31.03 24.20 35.41
C SER A 24 29.80 24.33 34.50
N ASP A 25 29.89 25.12 33.42
CA ASP A 25 28.75 25.37 32.54
C ASP A 25 28.68 24.34 31.38
N SER A 26 27.50 23.72 31.23
CA SER A 26 27.25 22.63 30.28
C SER A 26 27.28 23.13 28.83
N GLN A 27 26.77 24.34 28.59
CA GLN A 27 26.64 24.91 27.25
C GLN A 27 27.63 26.06 27.03
N LYS A 28 28.11 26.22 25.78
CA LYS A 28 28.88 27.42 25.43
C LYS A 28 27.91 28.60 25.31
N PRO A 29 28.23 29.79 25.86
CA PRO A 29 27.41 30.98 25.64
C PRO A 29 27.37 31.31 24.14
N LEU A 30 26.21 31.71 23.63
CA LEU A 30 26.01 32.07 22.20
C LEU A 30 26.64 33.43 21.83
N ALA A 31 27.44 34.01 22.72
CA ALA A 31 28.10 35.27 22.49
C ALA A 31 29.17 35.12 21.40
N LEU A 32 29.15 36.05 20.44
CA LEU A 32 30.04 36.09 19.29
C LEU A 32 31.31 36.86 19.64
N ASP A 33 32.45 36.22 19.41
CA ASP A 33 33.74 36.90 19.47
C ASP A 33 34.02 37.58 18.12
N ASN A 34 34.56 38.80 18.15
CA ASN A 34 34.93 39.62 17.00
C ASN A 34 33.87 39.73 15.87
N ARG A 35 32.80 40.49 16.14
CA ARG A 35 31.66 40.75 15.23
C ARG A 35 32.06 41.14 13.79
N ARG A 36 33.18 41.85 13.60
CA ARG A 36 33.63 42.28 12.25
C ARG A 36 34.06 41.09 11.39
N VAL A 37 34.76 40.12 11.95
CA VAL A 37 35.19 38.91 11.24
C VAL A 37 33.99 38.04 10.91
N PHE A 38 33.01 37.95 11.81
CA PHE A 38 31.76 37.22 11.55
C PHE A 38 30.97 37.81 10.38
N VAL A 39 30.86 39.13 10.29
CA VAL A 39 30.17 39.80 9.18
C VAL A 39 30.87 39.52 7.85
N ASN A 40 32.20 39.65 7.79
CA ASN A 40 32.97 39.33 6.58
C ASN A 40 32.86 37.85 6.18
N PHE A 41 32.97 36.93 7.14
CA PHE A 41 32.83 35.49 6.91
C PHE A 41 31.42 35.12 6.42
N SER A 42 30.40 35.73 7.00
CA SER A 42 29.00 35.54 6.57
C SER A 42 28.76 36.05 5.15
N TYR A 43 29.41 37.15 4.77
CA TYR A 43 29.35 37.68 3.40
C TYR A 43 29.95 36.71 2.37
N PHE A 44 31.13 36.14 2.64
CA PHE A 44 31.72 35.12 1.76
C PHE A 44 30.89 33.82 1.71
N LEU A 45 30.34 33.40 2.84
CA LEU A 45 29.46 32.22 2.92
C LEU A 45 28.16 32.41 2.15
N PHE A 46 27.64 33.63 2.03
CA PHE A 46 26.44 33.92 1.25
C PHE A 46 26.63 33.51 -0.22
N PHE A 47 27.70 33.97 -0.87
CA PHE A 47 27.99 33.61 -2.27
C PHE A 47 28.16 32.10 -2.45
N HIS A 48 28.94 31.47 -1.56
CA HIS A 48 29.12 30.03 -1.59
C HIS A 48 27.80 29.27 -1.39
N SER A 49 26.90 29.76 -0.53
CA SER A 49 25.58 29.17 -0.30
C SER A 49 24.69 29.25 -1.55
N VAL A 50 24.76 30.36 -2.30
CA VAL A 50 24.05 30.51 -3.58
C VAL A 50 24.57 29.50 -4.60
N VAL A 51 25.89 29.37 -4.75
CA VAL A 51 26.51 28.39 -5.68
C VAL A 51 26.13 26.96 -5.29
N VAL A 52 26.27 26.58 -4.02
CA VAL A 52 25.89 25.25 -3.52
C VAL A 52 24.40 24.98 -3.71
N GLY A 53 23.55 25.99 -3.51
CA GLY A 53 22.11 25.91 -3.75
C GLY A 53 21.80 25.61 -5.21
N LEU A 54 22.44 26.34 -6.14
CA LEU A 54 22.29 26.14 -7.58
C LEU A 54 22.77 24.75 -8.00
N THR A 55 23.97 24.34 -7.58
CA THR A 55 24.51 23.01 -7.86
C THR A 55 23.60 21.91 -7.31
N SER A 56 23.06 22.09 -6.09
CA SER A 56 22.12 21.11 -5.51
C SER A 56 20.81 21.03 -6.28
N CYS A 57 20.32 22.14 -6.84
CA CYS A 57 19.13 22.16 -7.69
C CYS A 57 19.37 21.40 -8.99
N LEU A 58 20.50 21.65 -9.66
CA LEU A 58 20.89 20.96 -10.89
C LEU A 58 21.06 19.45 -10.65
N MET A 59 21.75 19.06 -9.57
CA MET A 59 21.90 17.65 -9.20
C MET A 59 20.56 16.98 -8.90
N ARG A 60 19.62 17.72 -8.28
CA ARG A 60 18.26 17.22 -8.04
C ARG A 60 17.51 16.96 -9.35
N LEU A 61 17.58 17.88 -10.30
CA LEU A 61 16.98 17.71 -11.62
C LEU A 61 17.60 16.51 -12.36
N PHE A 62 18.93 16.43 -12.39
CA PHE A 62 19.64 15.34 -13.06
C PHE A 62 19.27 13.97 -12.47
N ARG A 63 19.29 13.83 -11.14
CA ARG A 63 18.86 12.59 -10.47
C ARG A 63 17.39 12.27 -10.74
N SER A 64 16.53 13.27 -10.79
CA SER A 64 15.11 13.10 -11.12
C SER A 64 14.92 12.59 -12.55
N MET A 65 15.71 13.08 -13.51
CA MET A 65 15.64 12.61 -14.90
C MET A 65 16.13 11.17 -15.02
N ILE A 66 17.25 10.81 -14.40
CA ILE A 66 17.76 9.43 -14.42
C ILE A 66 16.72 8.46 -13.85
N ILE A 67 16.16 8.78 -12.67
CA ILE A 67 15.14 7.93 -12.04
C ILE A 67 13.88 7.91 -12.89
N GLY A 68 13.44 9.04 -13.44
CA GLY A 68 12.29 9.12 -14.33
C GLY A 68 12.43 8.20 -15.54
N VAL A 69 13.55 8.29 -16.28
CA VAL A 69 13.80 7.44 -17.45
C VAL A 69 13.87 5.96 -17.08
N TRP A 70 14.52 5.62 -15.96
CA TRP A 70 14.59 4.23 -15.50
C TRP A 70 13.22 3.68 -15.09
N LEU A 71 12.38 4.51 -14.47
CA LEU A 71 11.05 4.16 -13.99
C LEU A 71 10.01 4.09 -15.12
N VAL A 72 10.17 4.87 -16.20
CA VAL A 72 9.34 4.77 -17.41
C VAL A 72 9.38 3.37 -18.01
N GLY A 73 10.53 2.69 -17.93
CA GLY A 73 10.65 1.29 -18.36
C GLY A 73 9.88 0.29 -17.48
N ARG A 74 9.39 0.72 -16.30
CA ARG A 74 8.70 -0.14 -15.33
C ARG A 74 7.37 0.47 -14.88
N ILE A 75 6.29 0.02 -15.50
CA ILE A 75 4.93 0.54 -15.28
C ILE A 75 4.37 0.19 -13.88
N ASP A 76 4.99 -0.76 -13.16
CA ASP A 76 4.56 -1.16 -11.80
C ASP A 76 4.63 -0.04 -10.75
N ARG A 77 5.30 1.08 -11.04
CA ARG A 77 5.56 2.16 -10.08
C ARG A 77 5.21 3.51 -10.71
N PRO A 78 4.41 4.35 -10.05
CA PRO A 78 4.06 5.66 -10.58
C PRO A 78 5.31 6.54 -10.62
N VAL A 79 5.53 7.23 -11.74
CA VAL A 79 6.61 8.23 -11.87
C VAL A 79 6.30 9.49 -11.07
N MET A 80 5.00 9.75 -10.90
CA MET A 80 4.47 10.96 -10.28
C MET A 80 4.39 10.82 -8.74
N PRO A 81 4.59 11.91 -7.96
CA PRO A 81 4.43 11.88 -6.50
C PRO A 81 3.03 11.47 -6.05
N LYS A 82 2.96 10.93 -4.82
CA LYS A 82 1.71 10.52 -4.16
C LYS A 82 0.69 11.67 -4.18
N GLY A 83 -0.51 11.38 -4.69
CA GLY A 83 -1.59 12.36 -4.89
C GLY A 83 -1.76 12.83 -6.35
N TYR A 84 -0.73 12.68 -7.19
CA TYR A 84 -0.80 12.94 -8.63
C TYR A 84 -0.67 11.67 -9.47
N GLU A 85 -0.84 10.50 -8.86
CA GLU A 85 -0.73 9.20 -9.54
C GLU A 85 -1.71 9.06 -10.71
N GLN A 86 -2.86 9.74 -10.65
CA GLN A 86 -3.86 9.79 -11.74
C GLN A 86 -3.36 10.52 -13.00
N CYS A 87 -2.35 11.38 -12.88
CA CYS A 87 -1.73 12.04 -14.04
C CYS A 87 -0.80 11.10 -14.81
N ASP A 88 -0.43 9.95 -14.22
CA ASP A 88 0.34 8.92 -14.88
C ASP A 88 -0.61 7.93 -15.57
N ALA A 89 -0.80 8.14 -16.87
CA ALA A 89 -1.68 7.29 -17.69
C ALA A 89 -1.17 5.85 -17.75
N GLY A 90 0.15 5.63 -17.78
CA GLY A 90 0.74 4.30 -17.82
C GLY A 90 0.42 3.51 -16.56
N TYR A 91 0.66 4.12 -15.40
CA TYR A 91 0.32 3.52 -14.11
C TYR A 91 -1.18 3.26 -13.96
N THR A 92 -2.03 4.19 -14.39
CA THR A 92 -3.49 4.05 -14.32
C THR A 92 -4.00 2.89 -15.18
N VAL A 93 -3.48 2.75 -16.41
CA VAL A 93 -3.83 1.63 -17.31
C VAL A 93 -3.39 0.30 -16.71
N TRP A 94 -2.19 0.24 -16.12
CA TRP A 94 -1.69 -0.98 -15.47
C TRP A 94 -2.57 -1.40 -14.28
N ILE A 95 -3.00 -0.46 -13.44
CA ILE A 95 -3.96 -0.73 -12.36
C ILE A 95 -5.28 -1.26 -12.94
N GLY A 96 -5.79 -0.65 -14.01
CA GLY A 96 -7.01 -1.10 -14.70
C GLY A 96 -6.88 -2.55 -15.22
N MET A 97 -5.76 -2.88 -15.86
CA MET A 97 -5.45 -4.24 -16.31
C MET A 97 -5.40 -5.21 -15.13
N LEU A 98 -4.73 -4.84 -14.03
CA LEU A 98 -4.62 -5.68 -12.83
C LEU A 98 -5.99 -5.98 -12.22
N PHE A 99 -6.88 -4.99 -12.16
CA PHE A 99 -8.25 -5.21 -11.68
C PHE A 99 -9.03 -6.10 -12.63
N GLN A 100 -8.92 -5.86 -13.94
CA GLN A 100 -9.60 -6.68 -14.94
C GLN A 100 -9.16 -8.15 -14.86
N ASP A 101 -7.85 -8.40 -14.77
CA ASP A 101 -7.30 -9.74 -14.56
C ASP A 101 -7.80 -10.33 -13.26
N HIS A 102 -7.78 -9.57 -12.16
CA HIS A 102 -8.29 -10.03 -10.88
C HIS A 102 -9.75 -10.48 -10.96
N TYR A 103 -10.62 -9.74 -11.65
CA TYR A 103 -12.04 -10.10 -11.79
C TYR A 103 -12.25 -11.32 -12.71
N HIS A 104 -11.53 -11.39 -13.83
CA HIS A 104 -11.71 -12.47 -14.81
C HIS A 104 -11.04 -13.78 -14.41
N THR A 105 -9.87 -13.73 -13.77
CA THR A 105 -9.10 -14.92 -13.40
C THR A 105 -9.17 -15.22 -11.90
N ASN A 106 -10.17 -14.70 -11.19
CA ASN A 106 -10.34 -15.03 -9.77
C ASN A 106 -10.63 -16.54 -9.61
N PRO A 107 -9.69 -17.35 -9.08
CA PRO A 107 -9.86 -18.80 -9.05
C PRO A 107 -11.03 -19.21 -8.13
N ILE A 108 -11.33 -18.41 -7.10
CA ILE A 108 -12.42 -18.69 -6.16
C ILE A 108 -13.77 -18.56 -6.87
N LEU A 109 -13.98 -17.47 -7.61
CA LEU A 109 -15.22 -17.28 -8.38
C LEU A 109 -15.39 -18.35 -9.46
N VAL A 110 -14.32 -18.67 -10.20
CA VAL A 110 -14.36 -19.71 -11.23
C VAL A 110 -14.72 -21.08 -10.63
N CYS A 111 -14.06 -21.48 -9.55
CA CYS A 111 -14.36 -22.74 -8.87
C CYS A 111 -15.78 -22.75 -8.29
N PHE A 112 -16.24 -21.64 -7.70
CA PHE A 112 -17.60 -21.53 -7.18
C PHE A 112 -18.66 -21.71 -8.28
N CYS A 113 -18.48 -21.03 -9.42
CA CYS A 113 -19.36 -21.16 -10.58
C CYS A 113 -19.36 -22.59 -11.14
N GLN A 114 -18.19 -23.24 -11.22
CA GLN A 114 -18.08 -24.63 -11.64
C GLN A 114 -18.86 -25.56 -10.71
N ILE A 115 -18.68 -25.43 -9.39
CA ILE A 115 -19.41 -26.23 -8.39
C ILE A 115 -20.92 -26.03 -8.55
N LEU A 116 -21.39 -24.79 -8.74
CA LEU A 116 -22.81 -24.50 -8.95
C LEU A 116 -23.35 -25.13 -10.24
N CYS A 117 -22.63 -24.98 -11.35
CA CYS A 117 -23.00 -25.56 -12.65
C CYS A 117 -23.10 -27.10 -12.57
N ASP A 118 -22.15 -27.75 -11.91
CA ASP A 118 -22.15 -29.20 -11.73
C ASP A 118 -23.35 -29.67 -10.91
N LYS A 119 -23.69 -28.96 -9.83
CA LYS A 119 -24.88 -29.27 -9.01
C LYS A 119 -26.18 -29.09 -9.81
N LEU A 120 -26.29 -28.06 -10.63
CA LEU A 120 -27.45 -27.83 -11.49
C LEU A 120 -27.58 -28.91 -12.56
N LYS A 121 -26.47 -29.33 -13.18
CA LYS A 121 -26.45 -30.42 -14.16
C LYS A 121 -26.85 -31.75 -13.54
N GLN A 122 -26.33 -32.08 -12.35
CA GLN A 122 -26.74 -33.27 -11.59
C GLN A 122 -28.24 -33.27 -11.27
N LYS A 123 -28.80 -32.12 -10.88
CA LYS A 123 -30.23 -31.97 -10.61
C LYS A 123 -31.09 -32.18 -11.86
N LYS A 124 -30.69 -31.62 -13.02
CA LYS A 124 -31.39 -31.83 -14.30
C LYS A 124 -31.38 -33.31 -14.72
N LEU A 125 -30.22 -33.95 -14.69
CA LEU A 125 -30.07 -35.36 -15.06
C LEU A 125 -30.92 -36.28 -14.15
N SER A 126 -30.97 -35.97 -12.85
CA SER A 126 -31.81 -36.70 -11.89
C SER A 126 -33.32 -36.51 -12.14
N ALA A 127 -33.74 -35.33 -12.61
CA ALA A 127 -35.14 -35.06 -12.95
C ALA A 127 -35.56 -35.77 -14.25
N ASP A 128 -34.68 -35.79 -15.25
CA ASP A 128 -34.92 -36.46 -16.54
C ASP A 128 -34.92 -37.99 -16.40
N SER A 129 -34.03 -38.55 -15.56
CA SER A 129 -34.02 -40.00 -15.25
C SER A 129 -35.24 -40.48 -14.46
N TYR A 130 -35.87 -39.61 -13.67
CA TYR A 130 -37.09 -39.97 -12.91
C TYR A 130 -38.32 -40.16 -13.81
N SER A 131 -38.28 -39.63 -15.05
CA SER A 131 -39.35 -39.81 -16.04
C SER A 131 -39.29 -41.16 -16.78
N SER A 132 -38.15 -41.86 -16.75
CA SER A 132 -37.90 -43.01 -17.65
C SER A 132 -37.79 -44.38 -16.98
N VAL A 133 -37.59 -44.52 -15.67
CA VAL A 133 -37.33 -45.86 -15.10
C VAL A 133 -37.94 -45.99 -13.70
N TYR A 134 -39.00 -46.78 -13.58
CA TYR A 134 -39.41 -47.41 -12.32
C TYR A 134 -38.24 -48.21 -11.76
N LYS A 135 -37.61 -47.75 -10.66
CA LYS A 135 -36.68 -48.55 -9.86
C LYS A 135 -36.83 -48.28 -8.35
N PRO A 136 -36.49 -49.28 -7.51
CA PRO A 136 -37.20 -49.61 -6.29
C PRO A 136 -36.78 -48.79 -5.07
N LEU A 137 -37.64 -48.88 -4.05
CA LEU A 137 -37.66 -48.15 -2.78
C LEU A 137 -36.41 -48.40 -1.91
N GLU A 138 -35.28 -47.75 -2.21
CA GLU A 138 -34.22 -47.61 -1.23
C GLU A 138 -34.54 -46.43 -0.29
N MET A 139 -34.91 -46.77 0.95
CA MET A 139 -35.19 -45.82 2.02
C MET A 139 -33.87 -45.22 2.56
N VAL A 140 -33.31 -44.28 1.80
CA VAL A 140 -32.23 -43.42 2.29
C VAL A 140 -32.83 -42.46 3.34
N PRO A 141 -32.23 -42.30 4.53
CA PRO A 141 -32.72 -41.32 5.50
C PRO A 141 -32.65 -39.94 4.87
N ARG A 142 -33.81 -39.36 4.55
CA ARG A 142 -33.96 -37.97 4.09
C ARG A 142 -33.69 -37.03 5.25
N VAL A 143 -32.43 -36.94 5.67
CA VAL A 143 -32.01 -35.78 6.45
C VAL A 143 -32.21 -34.59 5.52
N SER A 144 -33.14 -33.71 5.87
CA SER A 144 -33.47 -32.54 5.06
C SER A 144 -32.17 -31.78 4.76
N SER A 145 -31.83 -31.62 3.47
CA SER A 145 -30.64 -30.89 3.05
C SER A 145 -30.57 -29.50 3.72
N LYS A 146 -31.74 -28.88 3.93
CA LYS A 146 -31.92 -27.63 4.66
C LYS A 146 -31.45 -27.69 6.11
N ALA A 147 -31.71 -28.79 6.81
CA ALA A 147 -31.26 -28.97 8.20
C ALA A 147 -29.73 -29.07 8.27
N ARG A 148 -29.11 -29.81 7.34
CA ARG A 148 -27.65 -29.92 7.26
C ARG A 148 -26.99 -28.58 6.93
N THR A 149 -27.54 -27.81 5.98
CA THR A 149 -27.04 -26.46 5.65
C THR A 149 -27.16 -25.49 6.84
N ARG A 150 -28.28 -25.52 7.57
CA ARG A 150 -28.46 -24.69 8.78
C ARG A 150 -27.47 -25.03 9.89
N TRP A 151 -27.16 -26.31 10.09
CA TRP A 151 -26.13 -26.74 11.04
C TRP A 151 -24.73 -26.28 10.62
N PHE A 152 -24.36 -26.41 9.35
CA PHE A 152 -23.07 -25.90 8.85
C PHE A 152 -22.97 -24.38 8.94
N LEU A 153 -24.06 -23.65 8.69
CA LEU A 153 -24.12 -22.21 8.88
C LEU A 153 -23.88 -21.83 10.34
N LEU A 154 -24.58 -22.48 11.28
CA LEU A 154 -24.41 -22.25 12.72
C LEU A 154 -22.95 -22.54 13.15
N TYR A 155 -22.40 -23.67 12.72
CA TYR A 155 -21.02 -24.04 12.99
C TYR A 155 -20.02 -22.99 12.49
N THR A 156 -20.23 -22.49 11.27
CA THR A 156 -19.38 -21.46 10.65
C THR A 156 -19.49 -20.13 11.38
N LEU A 157 -20.71 -19.73 11.80
CA LEU A 157 -20.95 -18.51 12.54
C LEU A 157 -20.35 -18.56 13.94
N LEU A 158 -20.41 -19.69 14.63
CA LEU A 158 -19.80 -19.86 15.97
C LEU A 158 -18.27 -19.73 15.92
N ASN A 159 -17.65 -20.26 14.87
CA ASN A 159 -16.19 -20.23 14.72
C ASN A 159 -15.65 -18.90 14.14
N ASN A 160 -16.51 -18.01 13.63
CA ASN A 160 -16.13 -16.72 13.03
C ASN A 160 -16.90 -15.54 13.68
N PRO A 161 -16.51 -15.11 14.90
CA PRO A 161 -17.23 -14.10 15.66
C PRO A 161 -17.24 -12.69 15.02
N SER A 162 -16.31 -12.40 14.10
CA SER A 162 -16.27 -11.14 13.34
C SER A 162 -17.46 -11.00 12.36
N VAL A 163 -17.90 -12.11 11.74
CA VAL A 163 -19.03 -12.13 10.81
C VAL A 163 -20.36 -11.92 11.55
N GLN A 164 -20.43 -12.30 12.83
CA GLN A 164 -21.61 -12.07 13.65
C GLN A 164 -21.84 -10.59 14.00
N LYS A 165 -20.81 -9.75 13.95
CA LYS A 165 -20.95 -8.32 14.29
C LYS A 165 -21.42 -7.47 13.11
N ASN A 166 -21.31 -7.97 11.88
CA ASN A 166 -21.73 -7.25 10.68
C ASN A 166 -23.09 -7.76 10.18
N PRO A 167 -24.19 -6.99 10.31
CA PRO A 167 -25.53 -7.43 9.92
C PRO A 167 -25.69 -7.69 8.42
N GLU A 168 -24.91 -7.03 7.55
CA GLU A 168 -25.00 -7.23 6.08
C GLU A 168 -24.43 -8.58 5.61
N ALA A 169 -23.45 -9.11 6.35
CA ALA A 169 -22.89 -10.44 6.09
C ALA A 169 -23.87 -11.56 6.50
N LYS A 170 -24.83 -11.27 7.39
CA LYS A 170 -25.82 -12.25 7.86
C LYS A 170 -26.95 -12.43 6.86
N THR A 171 -27.43 -11.36 6.24
CA THR A 171 -28.50 -11.41 5.24
C THR A 171 -28.04 -12.11 3.97
N SER A 172 -26.85 -11.82 3.47
CA SER A 172 -26.29 -12.45 2.26
C SER A 172 -26.12 -13.98 2.38
N LEU A 173 -25.76 -14.49 3.55
CA LEU A 173 -25.67 -15.93 3.83
C LEU A 173 -27.05 -16.62 3.96
N LEU A 174 -28.09 -15.89 4.38
CA LEU A 174 -29.45 -16.42 4.50
C LEU A 174 -30.19 -16.49 3.16
N PHE A 175 -29.87 -15.61 2.21
CA PHE A 175 -30.52 -15.55 0.89
C PHE A 175 -29.90 -16.48 -0.18
N SER A 176 -28.76 -17.11 0.08
CA SER A 176 -28.08 -18.01 -0.87
C SER A 176 -28.43 -19.51 -0.69
N GLY A 177 -29.41 -19.84 0.15
CA GLY A 177 -29.84 -21.22 0.47
C GLY A 177 -31.24 -21.60 0.01
#